data_AF-A0A7W0KHH2-F1
#
_entry.id   AF-A0A7W0KHH2-F1
#
_cell.length_a   1.000
_cell.length_b   1.000
_cell.length_c   1.000
_cell.angle_alpha   90.00
_cell.angle_beta   90.00
_cell.angle_gamma   90.00
#
_symmetry.space_group_name_H-M   'P 1'
#
loop_
_entity.id
_entity.type
_entity.pdbx_description
1 polymer ?
#
loop_
_entity_poly.entity_id
_entity_poly.type
_entity_poly.pdbx_seq_one_letter_code
_entity_poly.pdbx_strand_id
1 'polypeptide(L)' 'MVFHVLSWILDQEPADYVVSDTVLVTPSGGELLTTTDRTPITKED' A
#
# COMPACT_ATOMS: atom_id res chain seq x y z
N MET A 1 11.85 -13.76 -4.37
CA MET A 1 12.40 -12.38 -4.19
C MET A 1 11.39 -11.59 -3.39
N VAL A 2 11.82 -10.70 -2.48
CA VAL A 2 10.91 -9.83 -1.71
C VAL A 2 11.27 -8.37 -1.97
N PHE A 3 10.27 -7.52 -2.20
CA PHE A 3 10.47 -6.09 -2.41
C PHE A 3 9.24 -5.31 -1.95
N HIS A 4 9.38 -3.98 -1.88
CA HIS A 4 8.26 -3.08 -1.62
C HIS A 4 7.68 -2.56 -2.94
N VAL A 5 6.37 -2.70 -3.10
CA VAL A 5 5.60 -1.91 -4.04
C VAL A 5 5.13 -0.67 -3.29
N LEU A 6 5.50 0.50 -3.80
CA LEU A 6 5.14 1.78 -3.21
C LEU A 6 4.47 2.64 -4.28
N SER A 7 3.21 2.99 -4.07
CA SER A 7 2.48 3.94 -4.91
C SER A 7 2.18 5.18 -4.09
N TRP A 8 2.34 6.36 -4.70
CA TRP A 8 2.14 7.63 -4.02
C TRP A 8 1.45 8.66 -4.91
N ILE A 9 0.69 9.54 -4.28
CA ILE A 9 0.21 10.80 -4.82
C ILE A 9 0.66 11.88 -3.84
N LEU A 10 1.44 12.83 -4.33
CA LEU A 10 2.05 13.88 -3.52
C LEU A 10 1.47 15.25 -3.88
N ASP A 11 1.67 16.22 -3.00
CA ASP A 11 1.23 17.61 -3.14
C ASP A 11 -0.29 17.71 -3.37
N GLN A 12 -1.05 16.94 -2.60
CA GLN A 12 -2.51 16.96 -2.62
C GLN A 12 -3.06 17.58 -1.34
N GLU A 13 -4.13 18.36 -1.44
CA GLU A 13 -4.92 18.80 -0.29
C GLU A 13 -5.96 17.70 0.04
N PRO A 14 -6.13 17.28 1.31
CA PRO A 14 -5.51 17.79 2.54
C PRO A 14 -4.20 17.09 2.95
N ALA A 15 -3.75 16.06 2.23
CA ALA A 15 -2.58 15.27 2.58
C ALA A 15 -1.99 14.52 1.37
N ASP A 16 -0.75 14.09 1.51
CA ASP A 16 -0.16 13.09 0.64
C ASP A 16 -0.72 11.70 0.93
N TYR A 17 -0.89 10.90 -0.11
CA TYR A 17 -1.42 9.54 -0.01
C TYR A 17 -0.38 8.55 -0.50
N VAL A 18 -0.07 7.57 0.35
CA VAL A 18 0.91 6.52 0.05
C VAL A 18 0.33 5.17 0.42
N VAL A 19 0.47 4.19 -0.48
CA VAL A 19 0.21 2.78 -0.21
C VAL A 19 1.51 2.01 -0.40
N SER A 20 1.89 1.25 0.62
CA SER A 20 3.08 0.40 0.60
C SER A 20 2.73 -1.04 0.89
N ASP A 21 3.18 -1.93 0.02
CA ASP A 21 3.03 -3.37 0.18
C ASP A 21 4.38 -4.08 0.13
N THR A 22 4.60 -5.01 1.05
CA THR A 22 5.67 -6.00 0.89
C THR A 22 5.15 -7.12 0.00
N VAL A 23 5.85 -7.40 -1.10
CA VAL A 23 5.47 -8.42 -2.07
C VAL A 23 6.54 -9.51 -2.16
N LEU A 24 6.11 -10.76 -2.05
CA LEU A 24 6.89 -11.94 -2.39
C LEU A 24 6.64 -12.31 -3.86
N VAL A 25 7.69 -12.31 -4.68
CA VAL A 25 7.64 -12.87 -6.04
C VAL A 25 7.63 -14.39 -5.95
N THR A 26 6.61 -14.98 -6.57
CA THR A 26 6.37 -16.41 -6.76
C THR A 26 6.38 -16.73 -8.27
N PRO A 27 6.47 -18.02 -8.67
CA PRO A 27 6.36 -18.38 -10.08
C PRO A 27 5.03 -17.97 -10.74
N SER A 28 3.97 -17.77 -9.97
CA SER A 28 2.63 -17.39 -10.45
C SER A 28 2.34 -15.88 -10.38
N GLY A 29 3.28 -15.06 -9.87
CA GLY A 29 3.09 -13.62 -9.70
C GLY A 29 3.55 -13.11 -8.34
N GLY A 30 2.94 -12.05 -7.83
CA GLY A 30 3.24 -11.47 -6.52
C GLY A 30 2.22 -11.86 -5.45
N GLU A 31 2.70 -12.34 -4.30
CA GLU A 31 1.90 -12.51 -3.09
C GLU A 31 2.11 -11.30 -2.16
N LEU A 32 1.02 -10.71 -1.68
CA LEU A 32 1.04 -9.60 -0.73
C LEU A 32 1.26 -10.15 0.69
N LEU A 33 2.31 -9.67 1.35
CA LEU A 33 2.59 -10.00 2.75
C LEU A 33 2.08 -8.92 3.72
N THR A 34 1.74 -7.74 3.21
CA THR A 34 1.07 -6.70 4.00
C THR A 34 -0.38 -7.12 4.28
N THR A 35 -0.76 -7.13 5.56
CA THR A 35 -2.10 -7.55 6.02
C THR A 35 -2.93 -6.42 6.61
N THR A 36 -2.36 -5.22 6.76
CA THR A 36 -3.10 -4.03 7.19
C THR A 36 -4.21 -3.71 6.20
N ASP A 37 -5.39 -3.36 6.70
CA ASP A 37 -6.51 -2.96 5.86
C ASP A 37 -6.14 -1.71 5.03
N ARG A 38 -6.59 -1.69 3.77
CA ARG A 38 -6.31 -0.60 2.82
C ARG A 38 -7.39 0.48 2.82
N THR A 39 -8.48 0.25 3.53
CA THR A 39 -9.57 1.21 3.68
C THR A 39 -9.05 2.40 4.48
N PRO A 40 -9.19 3.64 3.97
CA PRO A 40 -8.75 4.82 4.69
C PRO A 40 -9.38 4.88 6.09
N ILE A 41 -8.55 5.13 7.10
CA ILE A 41 -9.06 5.40 8.45
C ILE A 41 -9.64 6.82 8.42
N THR A 42 -10.95 6.92 8.39
CA THR A 42 -11.68 8.19 8.55
C THR A 42 -12.05 8.38 10.01
N LYS A 43 -12.08 9.62 10.50
CA LYS A 43 -12.83 9.91 11.73
C LYS A 43 -14.32 9.74 11.41
N GLU A 44 -15.01 8.85 12.10
CA GLU A 44 -16.47 8.88 12.14
C GLU A 44 -16.90 10.11 12.95
N ASP A 45 -18.00 10.76 12.53
CA ASP A 45 -18.62 11.91 13.21
C ASP A 45 -19.25 11.53 14.57
#